data_AF-A0A1I5AIF8-F1
#
_entry.id   AF-A0A1I5AIF8-F1
#
_cell.length_a   1.000
_cell.length_b   1.000
_cell.length_c   1.000
_cell.angle_alpha   90.00
_cell.angle_beta   90.00
_cell.angle_gamma   90.00
#
_symmetry.space_group_name_H-M   'P 1'
#
loop_
_entity.id
_entity.type
_entity.pdbx_description
1 polymer ?
#
loop_
_entity_poly.entity_id
_entity_poly.type
_entity_poly.pdbx_seq_one_letter_code
_entity_poly.pdbx_strand_id
1 'polypeptide(L)'
;MKVYQILYLGCFLLVANMSIAQNKTEKDIELQEAKVDTVYTVEERANIQRWFYERVNDMQLKPDVRDDYDRIINKYVFDMSRLNDADKNYTREEIHDKFDEMVDKMNTELKSILTTDQYVNHLENFGEIQRSVYRRWNFKN
;
A
#
# COMPACT_ATOMS: atom_id res chain seq x y z
N MET A 1 55.49 31.40 -9.62
CA MET A 1 54.10 31.68 -9.18
C MET A 1 53.17 30.56 -9.68
N LYS A 2 53.30 29.34 -9.13
CA LYS A 2 52.56 28.14 -9.56
C LYS A 2 52.01 27.36 -8.35
N VAL A 3 51.68 28.06 -7.27
CA VAL A 3 51.24 27.45 -6.00
C VAL A 3 49.76 27.77 -5.71
N TYR A 4 49.24 28.86 -6.27
CA TYR A 4 47.86 29.30 -6.04
C TYR A 4 46.80 28.54 -6.86
N GLN A 5 47.18 27.85 -7.94
CA GLN A 5 46.23 27.05 -8.74
C GLN A 5 45.96 25.66 -8.14
N ILE A 6 46.81 25.15 -7.25
CA ILE A 6 46.63 23.85 -6.60
C ILE A 6 45.66 23.97 -5.41
N LEU A 7 45.51 25.17 -4.83
CA LEU A 7 44.58 25.42 -3.73
C LEU A 7 43.10 25.44 -4.16
N TYR A 8 42.80 25.72 -5.43
CA TYR A 8 41.41 25.70 -5.92
C TYR A 8 40.93 24.31 -6.37
N LEU A 9 41.83 23.36 -6.64
CA LEU A 9 41.45 21.99 -7.02
C LEU A 9 41.15 21.09 -5.81
N GLY A 10 41.62 21.44 -4.62
CA GLY A 10 41.42 20.65 -3.40
C GLY A 10 40.11 20.92 -2.66
N CYS A 11 39.46 22.07 -2.88
CA CYS A 11 38.24 22.45 -2.17
C CYS A 11 36.94 21.94 -2.83
N PHE A 12 36.98 21.37 -4.03
CA PHE A 12 35.77 20.92 -4.74
C PHE A 12 35.38 19.46 -4.47
N LEU A 13 36.20 18.70 -3.72
CA LEU A 13 36.00 17.26 -3.49
C LEU A 13 35.41 16.89 -2.12
N LEU A 14 35.04 17.86 -1.28
CA LEU A 14 34.51 17.61 0.07
C LEU A 14 32.98 17.69 0.20
N VAL A 15 32.23 17.97 -0.88
CA VAL A 15 30.77 18.20 -0.80
C VAL A 15 29.94 16.97 -1.20
N ALA A 16 30.56 15.86 -1.63
CA ALA A 16 29.83 14.72 -2.21
C ALA A 16 29.46 13.58 -1.24
N ASN A 17 29.71 13.70 0.07
CA ASN A 17 29.39 12.66 1.05
C ASN A 17 28.33 13.07 2.08
N MET A 18 27.34 13.89 1.68
CA MET A 18 26.07 13.94 2.42
C MET A 18 25.20 12.77 1.95
N SER A 19 25.50 11.59 2.47
CA SER A 19 24.53 10.51 2.53
C SER A 19 23.28 11.06 3.20
N ILE A 20 22.19 11.15 2.45
CA ILE A 20 20.86 11.44 2.98
C ILE A 20 20.48 10.23 3.84
N ALA A 21 20.91 10.22 5.09
CA ALA A 21 20.22 9.47 6.12
C ALA A 21 18.86 10.17 6.25
N GLN A 22 17.82 9.60 5.63
CA GLN A 22 16.44 10.03 5.87
C GLN A 22 16.15 9.82 7.36
N ASN A 23 16.35 10.85 8.17
CA ASN A 23 15.76 10.91 9.50
C ASN A 23 14.26 10.88 9.28
N LYS A 24 13.62 9.77 9.67
CA LYS A 24 12.16 9.64 9.69
C LYS A 24 11.60 10.85 10.41
N THR A 25 10.65 11.52 9.78
CA THR A 25 10.02 12.71 10.34
C THR A 25 9.29 12.30 11.61
N GLU A 26 9.12 13.21 12.58
CA GLU A 26 8.31 12.96 13.80
C GLU A 26 6.91 12.44 13.43
N LYS A 27 6.35 12.94 12.32
CA LYS A 27 5.12 12.44 11.70
C LYS A 27 5.18 10.98 11.22
N ASP A 28 6.33 10.52 10.71
CA ASP A 28 6.55 9.13 10.27
C ASP A 28 6.73 8.21 11.48
N ILE A 29 7.26 8.74 12.59
CA ILE A 29 7.37 8.04 13.89
C ILE A 29 5.99 7.97 14.55
N GLU A 30 5.22 9.07 14.58
CA GLU A 30 3.84 9.09 15.07
C GLU A 30 2.93 8.15 14.26
N LEU A 31 3.12 8.03 12.94
CA LEU A 31 2.40 7.04 12.12
C LEU A 31 2.80 5.59 12.44
N GLN A 32 4.04 5.37 12.89
CA GLN A 32 4.55 4.05 13.31
C GLN A 32 4.14 3.71 14.76
N GLU A 33 4.03 4.71 15.63
CA GLU A 33 3.71 4.59 17.06
C GLU A 33 2.22 4.67 17.36
N ALA A 34 1.42 5.26 16.46
CA ALA A 34 0.00 4.99 16.36
C ALA A 34 -0.14 3.50 16.02
N LYS A 35 -0.16 2.67 17.07
CA LYS A 35 -0.69 1.32 17.10
C LYS A 35 -2.19 1.40 16.77
N VAL A 36 -2.51 1.86 15.57
CA VAL A 36 -3.83 1.66 14.98
C VAL A 36 -3.93 0.16 14.85
N ASP A 37 -4.89 -0.42 15.58
CA ASP A 37 -5.22 -1.83 15.61
C ASP A 37 -5.77 -2.20 14.22
N THR A 38 -4.85 -2.22 13.27
CA THR A 38 -5.08 -2.39 11.84
C THR A 38 -5.19 -3.87 11.57
N VAL A 39 -5.90 -4.20 10.49
CA VAL A 39 -6.17 -5.58 10.09
C VAL A 39 -4.89 -6.42 9.96
N TYR A 40 -3.71 -5.84 9.75
CA TYR A 40 -2.41 -6.54 9.68
C TYR A 40 -1.34 -5.77 10.44
N THR A 41 -0.27 -6.42 10.92
CA THR A 41 0.92 -5.73 11.42
C THR A 41 1.64 -4.98 10.29
N VAL A 42 2.55 -4.06 10.63
CA VAL A 42 3.34 -3.31 9.64
C VAL A 42 4.11 -4.25 8.70
N GLU A 43 4.71 -5.31 9.26
CA GLU A 43 5.47 -6.30 8.49
C GLU A 43 4.56 -7.15 7.59
N GLU A 44 3.43 -7.62 8.11
CA GLU A 44 2.43 -8.36 7.33
C GLU A 44 1.93 -7.52 6.14
N ARG A 45 1.64 -6.23 6.37
CA ARG A 45 1.25 -5.31 5.29
C ARG A 45 2.32 -5.16 4.23
N ALA A 46 3.58 -5.01 4.61
CA ALA A 46 4.68 -4.88 3.66
C ALA A 46 4.83 -6.13 2.78
N ASN A 47 4.67 -7.31 3.37
CA ASN A 47 4.72 -8.58 2.64
C ASN A 47 3.52 -8.75 1.69
N ILE A 48 2.31 -8.45 2.15
CA ILE A 48 1.09 -8.50 1.32
C ILE A 48 1.20 -7.49 0.17
N GLN A 49 1.68 -6.28 0.44
CA GLN A 49 1.83 -5.24 -0.58
C GLN A 49 2.84 -5.64 -1.65
N ARG A 50 3.99 -6.23 -1.26
CA ARG A 50 4.97 -6.72 -2.23
C ARG A 50 4.40 -7.86 -3.08
N TRP A 51 3.77 -8.84 -2.44
CA TRP A 51 3.14 -9.97 -3.14
C TRP A 51 2.06 -9.50 -4.11
N PHE A 52 1.19 -8.58 -3.68
CA PHE A 52 0.13 -8.04 -4.52
C PHE A 52 0.70 -7.24 -5.69
N TYR A 53 1.75 -6.44 -5.46
CA TYR A 53 2.44 -5.72 -6.53
C TYR A 53 2.98 -6.65 -7.62
N GLU A 54 3.61 -7.76 -7.24
CA GLU A 54 4.08 -8.78 -8.19
C GLU A 54 2.93 -9.37 -9.00
N ARG A 55 1.83 -9.73 -8.33
CA ARG A 55 0.62 -10.26 -8.98
C ARG A 55 -0.04 -9.28 -9.95
N VAL A 56 -0.07 -7.98 -9.62
CA VAL A 56 -0.59 -6.96 -10.53
C VAL A 56 0.35 -6.74 -11.72
N ASN A 57 1.66 -6.90 -11.55
CA ASN A 57 2.58 -6.88 -12.69
C ASN A 57 2.33 -8.06 -13.65
N ASP A 58 1.98 -9.24 -13.12
CA ASP A 58 1.63 -10.40 -13.94
C ASP A 58 0.38 -10.14 -14.82
N MET A 59 -0.48 -9.18 -14.44
CA MET A 59 -1.67 -8.78 -15.23
C MET A 59 -1.33 -7.92 -16.46
N GLN A 60 -0.09 -7.44 -16.59
CA GLN A 60 0.41 -6.67 -17.74
C GLN A 60 -0.52 -5.51 -18.14
N LEU A 61 -0.97 -4.74 -17.15
CA LEU A 61 -1.84 -3.58 -17.36
C LEU A 61 -1.14 -2.52 -18.22
N LYS A 62 -1.89 -1.87 -19.11
CA LYS A 62 -1.40 -0.68 -19.80
C LYS A 62 -1.16 0.45 -18.78
N PRO A 63 -0.23 1.39 -19.04
CA PRO A 63 0.12 2.42 -18.04
C PRO A 63 -1.07 3.23 -17.53
N ASP A 64 -1.97 3.68 -18.41
CA ASP A 64 -3.18 4.41 -18.07
C ASP A 64 -4.15 3.57 -17.20
N VAL A 65 -4.38 2.31 -17.59
CA VAL A 65 -5.20 1.37 -16.82
C VAL A 65 -4.55 1.05 -15.47
N ARG A 66 -3.21 0.98 -15.41
CA ARG A 66 -2.46 0.70 -14.19
C ARG A 66 -2.61 1.82 -13.18
N ASP A 67 -2.50 3.07 -13.62
CA ASP A 67 -2.67 4.24 -12.74
C ASP A 67 -4.09 4.27 -12.14
N ASP A 68 -5.11 4.00 -12.96
CA ASP A 68 -6.49 3.90 -12.50
C ASP A 68 -6.72 2.72 -11.55
N TYR A 69 -6.16 1.55 -11.87
CA TYR A 69 -6.22 0.37 -11.03
C TYR A 69 -5.60 0.65 -9.65
N ASP A 70 -4.38 1.19 -9.60
CA ASP A 70 -3.68 1.47 -8.35
C ASP A 70 -4.42 2.53 -7.53
N ARG A 71 -5.00 3.55 -8.18
CA ARG A 71 -5.84 4.54 -7.51
C ARG A 71 -7.08 3.92 -6.85
N ILE A 72 -7.80 3.04 -7.56
CA ILE A 72 -8.99 2.38 -7.05
C ILE A 72 -8.62 1.44 -5.89
N ILE A 73 -7.63 0.57 -6.07
CA ILE A 73 -7.15 -0.34 -5.02
C ILE A 73 -6.74 0.44 -3.76
N ASN A 74 -5.90 1.47 -3.90
CA ASN A 74 -5.38 2.20 -2.75
C ASN A 74 -6.49 2.91 -1.97
N LYS A 75 -7.49 3.48 -2.65
CA LYS A 75 -8.68 4.05 -2.02
C LYS A 75 -9.39 3.00 -1.14
N TYR A 76 -9.73 1.86 -1.72
CA TYR A 76 -10.51 0.83 -1.01
C TYR A 76 -9.70 0.14 0.10
N VAL A 77 -8.43 -0.17 -0.13
CA VAL A 77 -7.54 -0.74 0.91
C VAL A 77 -7.37 0.23 2.07
N PHE A 78 -7.23 1.53 1.79
CA PHE A 78 -7.19 2.54 2.84
C PHE A 78 -8.49 2.57 3.64
N ASP A 79 -9.64 2.61 2.98
CA ASP A 79 -10.94 2.66 3.65
C ASP A 79 -11.22 1.39 4.48
N MET A 80 -10.90 0.21 3.95
CA MET A 80 -10.99 -1.07 4.67
C MET A 80 -10.08 -1.11 5.89
N SER A 81 -8.87 -0.57 5.80
CA SER A 81 -7.90 -0.58 6.91
C SER A 81 -8.38 0.20 8.13
N ARG A 82 -9.34 1.10 7.93
CA ARG A 82 -9.90 2.03 8.92
C ARG A 82 -11.24 1.60 9.51
N LEU A 83 -11.75 0.42 9.13
CA LEU A 83 -13.03 -0.08 9.66
C LEU A 83 -12.99 -0.34 11.17
N ASN A 84 -11.82 -0.61 11.74
CA ASN A 84 -11.61 -0.79 13.18
C ASN A 84 -11.13 0.50 13.88
N ASP A 85 -11.17 1.66 13.21
CA ASP A 85 -10.80 2.92 13.86
C ASP A 85 -11.75 3.17 15.05
N ALA A 86 -11.19 3.59 16.19
CA ALA A 86 -11.93 3.78 17.44
C ALA A 86 -13.05 4.82 17.35
N ASP A 87 -13.01 5.72 16.37
CA ASP A 87 -14.04 6.74 16.13
C ASP A 87 -15.29 6.18 15.41
N LYS A 88 -15.21 4.96 14.85
CA LYS A 88 -16.32 4.35 14.10
C LYS A 88 -17.33 3.62 14.98
N ASN A 89 -16.91 3.10 16.13
CA ASN A 89 -17.75 2.30 17.03
C ASN A 89 -18.52 1.16 16.35
N TYR A 90 -17.97 0.57 15.28
CA TYR A 90 -18.60 -0.58 14.62
C TYR A 90 -18.44 -1.84 15.46
N THR A 91 -19.50 -2.65 15.47
CA THR A 91 -19.45 -4.03 15.93
C THR A 91 -18.64 -4.87 14.95
N ARG A 92 -18.22 -6.06 15.40
CA ARG A 92 -17.51 -7.02 14.55
C ARG A 92 -18.30 -7.41 13.30
N GLU A 93 -19.61 -7.57 13.42
CA GLU A 93 -20.50 -7.93 12.31
C GLU A 93 -20.60 -6.78 11.30
N GLU A 94 -20.75 -5.54 11.78
CA GLU A 94 -20.76 -4.36 10.90
C GLU A 94 -19.41 -4.14 10.19
N ILE A 95 -18.29 -4.49 10.83
CA ILE A 95 -16.97 -4.48 10.16
C ILE A 95 -16.94 -5.51 9.03
N HIS A 96 -17.48 -6.70 9.24
CA HIS A 96 -17.57 -7.74 8.20
C HIS A 96 -18.43 -7.26 7.02
N ASP A 97 -19.65 -6.82 7.28
CA ASP A 97 -20.58 -6.37 6.24
C ASP A 97 -20.00 -5.20 5.43
N LYS A 98 -19.36 -4.23 6.10
CA LYS A 98 -18.73 -3.08 5.44
C LYS A 98 -17.50 -3.47 4.64
N PHE A 99 -16.72 -4.42 5.14
CA PHE A 99 -15.57 -4.94 4.41
C PHE A 99 -16.06 -5.57 3.09
N ASP A 100 -17.07 -6.43 3.15
CA ASP A 100 -17.65 -7.09 1.97
C ASP A 100 -18.25 -6.08 0.99
N GLU A 101 -19.00 -5.09 1.49
CA GLU A 101 -19.53 -4.00 0.67
C GLU A 101 -18.41 -3.24 -0.06
N MET A 102 -17.29 -2.96 0.61
CA MET A 102 -16.14 -2.30 0.00
C MET A 102 -15.46 -3.18 -1.05
N VAL A 103 -15.35 -4.49 -0.81
CA VAL A 103 -14.80 -5.45 -1.78
C VAL A 103 -15.66 -5.48 -3.04
N ASP A 104 -16.98 -5.56 -2.90
CA ASP A 104 -17.91 -5.60 -4.02
C ASP A 104 -17.88 -4.31 -4.85
N LYS A 105 -17.80 -3.15 -4.19
CA LYS A 105 -17.67 -1.86 -4.89
C LYS A 105 -16.34 -1.75 -5.63
N MET A 106 -15.24 -2.12 -4.99
CA MET A 106 -13.92 -2.15 -5.61
C MET A 106 -13.92 -3.06 -6.85
N ASN A 107 -14.44 -4.28 -6.71
CA ASN A 107 -14.55 -5.24 -7.80
C ASN A 107 -15.41 -4.70 -8.95
N THR A 108 -16.50 -4.00 -8.63
CA THR A 108 -17.39 -3.39 -9.63
C THR A 108 -16.69 -2.26 -10.39
N GLU A 109 -15.99 -1.37 -9.69
CA GLU A 109 -15.22 -0.30 -10.31
C GLU A 109 -14.10 -0.87 -11.21
N LEU A 110 -13.35 -1.86 -10.73
CA LEU A 110 -12.26 -2.47 -11.49
C LEU A 110 -12.73 -3.25 -12.71
N LYS A 111 -13.90 -3.89 -12.64
CA LYS A 111 -14.51 -4.56 -13.80
C LYS A 111 -14.73 -3.62 -14.98
N SER A 112 -14.92 -2.32 -14.72
CA SER A 112 -15.18 -1.34 -15.78
C SER A 112 -13.92 -0.93 -16.56
N ILE A 113 -12.72 -1.12 -15.99
CA ILE A 113 -11.44 -0.71 -16.59
C ILE A 113 -10.57 -1.88 -17.04
N LEU A 114 -10.82 -3.08 -16.50
CA LEU A 114 -10.04 -4.28 -16.78
C LEU A 114 -10.65 -5.10 -17.93
N THR A 115 -9.79 -5.80 -18.67
CA THR A 115 -10.25 -6.89 -19.54
C THR A 115 -10.79 -8.06 -18.70
N THR A 116 -11.52 -8.98 -19.32
CA THR A 116 -12.03 -10.18 -18.64
C THR A 116 -10.92 -10.95 -17.92
N ASP A 117 -9.80 -11.23 -18.60
CA ASP A 117 -8.70 -12.01 -18.03
C ASP A 117 -8.01 -11.27 -16.87
N GLN A 118 -7.81 -9.96 -17.03
CA GLN A 118 -7.25 -9.12 -15.96
C GLN A 118 -8.19 -9.06 -14.76
N TYR A 119 -9.50 -8.97 -15.00
CA TYR A 119 -10.49 -8.97 -13.94
C TYR A 119 -10.54 -10.30 -13.19
N VAL A 120 -10.46 -11.44 -13.89
CA VAL A 120 -10.36 -12.77 -13.27
C VAL A 120 -9.11 -12.85 -12.38
N ASN A 121 -7.94 -12.43 -12.90
CA ASN A 121 -6.71 -12.39 -12.11
C ASN A 121 -6.86 -11.49 -10.87
N HIS A 122 -7.50 -10.32 -11.01
CA HIS A 122 -7.77 -9.45 -9.87
C HIS A 122 -8.61 -10.15 -8.79
N LEU A 123 -9.71 -10.79 -9.19
CA LEU A 123 -10.59 -11.51 -8.25
C LEU A 123 -9.86 -12.64 -7.53
N GLU A 124 -9.01 -13.39 -8.23
CA GLU A 124 -8.19 -14.44 -7.63
C GLU A 124 -7.20 -13.85 -6.60
N ASN A 125 -6.45 -12.83 -7.02
CA ASN A 125 -5.41 -12.21 -6.20
C ASN A 125 -5.99 -11.51 -4.97
N PHE A 126 -7.04 -10.70 -5.14
CA PHE A 126 -7.66 -10.00 -4.02
C PHE A 126 -8.48 -10.95 -3.14
N GLY A 127 -9.05 -12.02 -3.72
CA GLY A 127 -9.71 -13.08 -2.99
C GLY A 127 -8.81 -13.76 -1.96
N GLU A 128 -7.50 -13.90 -2.23
CA GLU A 128 -6.54 -14.40 -1.23
C GLU A 128 -6.39 -13.44 -0.04
N ILE A 129 -6.37 -12.13 -0.31
CA ILE A 129 -6.31 -11.10 0.74
C ILE A 129 -7.60 -11.15 1.57
N GLN A 130 -8.77 -11.19 0.93
CA GLN A 130 -10.07 -11.30 1.60
C GLN A 130 -10.14 -12.55 2.49
N ARG A 131 -9.78 -13.72 1.97
CA ARG A 131 -9.72 -14.97 2.77
C ARG A 131 -8.77 -14.85 3.95
N SER A 132 -7.64 -14.16 3.78
CA SER A 132 -6.70 -13.91 4.87
C SER A 132 -7.29 -13.01 5.95
N VAL A 133 -8.04 -11.95 5.57
CA VAL A 133 -8.78 -11.10 6.51
C VAL A 133 -9.82 -11.92 7.27
N TYR A 134 -10.62 -12.72 6.56
CA TYR A 134 -11.66 -13.55 7.19
C TYR A 134 -11.09 -14.52 8.21
N ARG A 135 -9.98 -15.19 7.89
CA ARG A 135 -9.29 -16.09 8.85
C ARG A 135 -8.82 -15.34 10.10
N ARG A 136 -8.23 -14.16 9.92
CA ARG A 136 -7.71 -13.36 11.04
C ARG A 136 -8.83 -12.84 11.95
N TRP A 137 -9.92 -12.40 11.36
CA TRP A 137 -11.07 -11.86 12.08
C TRP A 137 -12.09 -12.92 12.50
N ASN A 138 -11.87 -14.18 12.11
CA ASN A 138 -12.79 -15.30 12.30
C ASN A 138 -14.20 -14.98 11.76
N PHE A 139 -14.25 -14.36 10.57
CA PHE A 139 -15.49 -14.17 9.81
C PHE A 139 -15.90 -15.48 9.15
N LYS A 140 -17.20 -15.62 8.88
CA LYS A 140 -17.73 -16.76 8.13
C LYS A 140 -17.53 -16.49 6.63
N ASN A 141 -17.06 -17.50 5.90
CA ASN A 141 -17.02 -17.49 4.44
C ASN A 141 -18.41 -17.68 3.83
#